data_AF-A0A8H8S121-F1
#
_entry.id   AF-A0A8H8S121-F1
#
_cell.length_a   1.000
_cell.length_b   1.000
_cell.length_c   1.000
_cell.angle_alpha   90.00
_cell.angle_beta   90.00
_cell.angle_gamma   90.00
#
_symmetry.space_group_name_H-M   'P 1'
#
loop_
_entity.id
_entity.type
_entity.pdbx_description
1 polymer ?
#
loop_
_entity_poly.entity_id
_entity_poly.type
_entity_poly.pdbx_seq_one_letter_code
_entity_poly.pdbx_strand_id
1 'polypeptide(L)'
;MATITAKMKQSLRINSPHFQTFIMGCLLFCLPGIYGAITGLGAGGGKPSSQTTSSDANSILYGAFTLFGWLGGSILNILKPRLTVMFGAIGYPLYVGGLWYFDRTGNSWFVLFAGAMLGMTAGCLWTATGWVS
;
A
#
# COMPACT_ATOMS: atom_id res chain seq x y z
N MET A 1 -14.10 -7.17 -38.78
CA MET A 1 -13.81 -5.91 -38.05
C MET A 1 -14.63 -5.79 -36.75
N ALA A 2 -15.95 -5.97 -36.77
CA ALA A 2 -16.81 -5.88 -35.58
C ALA A 2 -16.47 -6.86 -34.42
N THR A 3 -16.03 -8.08 -34.74
CA THR A 3 -15.67 -9.10 -33.74
C THR A 3 -14.42 -8.74 -32.94
N ILE A 4 -13.47 -8.02 -33.55
CA ILE A 4 -12.23 -7.56 -32.90
C ILE A 4 -12.56 -6.43 -31.93
N THR A 5 -13.40 -5.49 -32.35
CA THR A 5 -13.86 -4.38 -31.50
C THR A 5 -14.67 -4.88 -30.31
N ALA A 6 -15.53 -5.90 -30.49
CA ALA A 6 -16.27 -6.53 -29.39
C ALA A 6 -15.33 -7.24 -28.40
N LYS A 7 -14.31 -7.95 -28.89
CA LYS A 7 -13.30 -8.63 -28.05
C LYS A 7 -12.45 -7.63 -27.27
N MET A 8 -12.07 -6.50 -27.88
CA MET A 8 -11.39 -5.39 -27.20
C MET A 8 -12.27 -4.72 -26.16
N LYS A 9 -13.55 -4.46 -26.48
CA LYS A 9 -14.52 -3.88 -25.54
C LYS A 9 -14.81 -4.81 -24.36
N GLN A 10 -14.77 -6.12 -24.58
CA GLN A 10 -14.92 -7.12 -23.53
C GLN A 10 -13.65 -7.26 -22.67
N SER A 11 -12.47 -7.08 -23.27
CA SER A 11 -11.18 -7.02 -22.56
C SER A 11 -11.04 -5.75 -21.71
N LEU A 12 -11.59 -4.60 -22.15
CA LEU A 12 -11.56 -3.32 -21.43
C LEU A 12 -12.69 -3.15 -20.41
N ARG A 13 -13.50 -4.19 -20.15
CA ARG A 13 -14.55 -4.15 -19.14
C ARG A 13 -13.92 -4.21 -17.75
N ILE A 14 -14.44 -3.46 -16.79
CA ILE A 14 -13.91 -3.38 -15.40
C ILE A 14 -13.92 -4.76 -14.69
N ASN A 15 -14.81 -5.66 -15.11
CA ASN A 15 -14.89 -7.03 -14.60
C ASN A 15 -13.99 -8.01 -15.37
N SER A 16 -13.20 -7.57 -16.35
CA SER A 16 -12.26 -8.44 -17.04
C SER A 16 -11.04 -8.69 -16.13
N PRO A 17 -10.56 -9.94 -16.04
CA PRO A 17 -9.38 -10.26 -15.23
C PRO A 17 -8.17 -9.41 -15.61
N HIS A 18 -7.89 -9.27 -16.92
CA HIS A 18 -6.75 -8.50 -17.41
C HIS A 18 -6.80 -7.01 -17.05
N PHE A 19 -7.99 -6.40 -17.08
CA PHE A 19 -8.13 -4.99 -16.70
C PHE A 19 -8.03 -4.79 -15.19
N GLN A 20 -8.51 -5.75 -14.39
CA GLN A 20 -8.34 -5.73 -12.94
C GLN A 20 -6.86 -5.85 -12.55
N THR A 21 -6.11 -6.77 -13.16
CA THR A 21 -4.66 -6.89 -12.95
C THR A 21 -3.93 -5.62 -13.36
N PHE A 22 -4.32 -4.98 -14.47
CA PHE A 22 -3.75 -3.70 -14.89
C PHE A 22 -3.98 -2.58 -13.85
N ILE A 23 -5.21 -2.42 -13.35
CA ILE A 23 -5.52 -1.43 -12.30
C ILE A 23 -4.69 -1.71 -11.04
N MET A 24 -4.62 -2.98 -10.61
CA MET A 24 -3.84 -3.37 -9.45
C MET A 24 -2.34 -3.09 -9.64
N GLY A 25 -1.81 -3.31 -10.85
CA GLY A 25 -0.45 -2.93 -11.23
C GLY A 25 -0.20 -1.43 -11.10
N CYS A 26 -1.11 -0.58 -11.58
CA CYS A 26 -1.00 0.88 -11.41
C CYS A 26 -1.03 1.28 -9.93
N LEU A 27 -1.91 0.68 -9.12
CA LEU A 27 -1.97 0.94 -7.69
C LEU A 27 -0.69 0.52 -6.98
N LEU A 28 -0.15 -0.66 -7.29
CA LEU A 28 1.11 -1.14 -6.74
C LEU A 28 2.30 -0.26 -7.13
N PHE A 29 2.32 0.22 -8.37
CA PHE A 29 3.35 1.14 -8.81
C PHE A 29 3.31 2.45 -8.02
N CYS A 30 2.12 3.02 -7.81
CA CYS A 30 1.99 4.30 -7.11
C CYS A 30 2.15 4.18 -5.59
N LEU A 31 1.61 3.14 -4.95
CA LEU A 31 1.56 3.06 -3.49
C LEU A 31 2.85 2.46 -2.90
N PRO A 32 3.11 1.13 -3.00
CA PRO A 32 4.36 0.56 -2.55
C PRO A 32 5.58 1.01 -3.36
N GLY A 33 5.44 1.38 -4.65
CA GLY A 33 6.56 1.89 -5.43
C GLY A 33 7.11 3.23 -4.90
N ILE A 34 6.23 4.19 -4.58
CA ILE A 34 6.64 5.46 -3.96
C ILE A 34 7.20 5.21 -2.56
N TYR A 35 6.56 4.35 -1.76
CA TYR A 35 7.09 3.97 -0.45
C TYR A 35 8.51 3.41 -0.55
N GLY A 36 8.75 2.48 -1.47
CA GLY A 36 10.06 1.89 -1.72
C GLY A 36 11.10 2.94 -2.10
N ALA A 37 10.73 3.89 -2.97
CA ALA A 37 11.59 5.01 -3.34
C ALA A 37 11.93 5.89 -2.12
N ILE A 38 10.96 6.25 -1.29
CA ILE A 38 11.16 7.08 -0.09
C ILE A 38 12.07 6.38 0.92
N THR A 39 11.85 5.09 1.19
CA THR A 39 12.73 4.32 2.07
C THR A 39 14.14 4.15 1.50
N GLY A 40 14.26 4.10 0.17
CA GLY A 40 15.55 4.04 -0.54
C GLY A 40 16.37 5.33 -0.43
N LEU A 41 15.72 6.48 -0.17
CA LEU A 41 16.39 7.75 0.12
C LEU A 41 16.99 7.81 1.54
N GLY A 42 16.88 6.74 2.34
CA GLY A 42 17.33 6.70 3.73
C GLY A 42 16.26 7.24 4.66
N ALA A 43 16.52 8.36 5.33
CA ALA A 43 15.66 8.93 6.36
C ALA A 43 14.39 9.61 5.80
N GLY A 44 13.76 9.02 4.77
CA GLY A 44 12.66 9.59 4.00
C GLY A 44 13.05 10.82 3.18
N GLY A 45 14.35 11.00 2.90
CA GLY A 45 14.92 12.24 2.36
C GLY A 45 15.17 13.34 3.41
N GLY A 46 14.94 13.05 4.69
CA GLY A 46 15.16 13.97 5.81
C GLY A 46 16.59 13.93 6.39
N LYS A 47 16.77 14.60 7.53
CA LYS A 47 18.07 14.70 8.23
C LYS A 47 18.58 13.32 8.69
N PRO A 48 19.91 13.12 8.82
CA PRO A 48 20.48 11.87 9.34
C PRO A 48 19.94 11.44 10.71
N SER A 49 19.59 12.40 11.58
CA SER A 49 18.97 12.14 12.89
C SER A 49 17.59 11.49 12.80
N SER A 50 16.94 11.57 11.63
CA SER A 50 15.62 11.00 11.36
C SER A 50 15.70 9.52 10.99
N GLN A 51 16.91 9.00 10.75
CA GLN A 51 17.12 7.62 10.31
C GLN A 51 16.63 6.61 11.35
N THR A 52 16.86 6.88 12.64
CA THR A 52 16.40 6.02 13.75
C THR A 52 14.88 5.94 13.80
N THR A 53 14.20 7.09 13.72
CA THR A 53 12.73 7.16 13.69
C THR A 53 12.15 6.43 12.48
N SER A 54 12.77 6.56 11.30
CA SER A 54 12.35 5.82 10.11
C SER A 54 12.54 4.31 10.28
N SER A 55 13.65 3.87 10.88
CA SER A 55 13.89 2.45 11.17
C SER A 55 12.90 1.89 12.20
N ASP A 56 12.56 2.66 13.24
CA ASP A 56 11.55 2.27 14.23
C ASP A 56 10.16 2.15 13.58
N ALA A 57 9.77 3.12 12.75
CA ALA A 57 8.49 3.10 12.04
C ALA A 57 8.40 1.90 11.08
N ASN A 58 9.48 1.58 10.36
CA ASN A 58 9.57 0.38 9.51
C ASN A 58 9.46 -0.91 10.32
N SER A 59 10.10 -0.97 11.49
CA SER A 59 10.05 -2.16 12.36
C SER A 59 8.63 -2.42 12.86
N ILE A 60 7.93 -1.35 13.28
CA ILE A 60 6.52 -1.41 13.67
C ILE A 60 5.64 -1.82 12.48
N LEU A 61 5.88 -1.25 11.30
CA LEU A 61 5.17 -1.59 10.08
C LEU A 61 5.29 -3.09 9.78
N TYR A 62 6.50 -3.66 9.76
CA TYR A 62 6.68 -5.08 9.49
C TYR A 62 6.11 -5.98 10.58
N GLY A 63 6.13 -5.55 11.84
CA GLY A 63 5.46 -6.24 12.94
C GLY A 63 3.95 -6.32 12.73
N ALA A 64 3.30 -5.19 12.45
CA ALA A 64 1.87 -5.14 12.15
C ALA A 64 1.53 -5.89 10.85
N PHE A 65 2.38 -5.77 9.83
CA PHE A 65 2.25 -6.46 8.56
C PHE A 65 2.22 -7.97 8.73
N THR A 66 3.05 -8.53 9.61
CA THR A 66 3.08 -9.98 9.87
C THR A 66 1.74 -10.47 10.43
N LEU A 67 1.17 -9.74 11.39
CA LEU A 67 -0.12 -10.10 11.99
C LEU A 67 -1.28 -9.97 10.98
N PHE A 68 -1.32 -8.87 10.24
CA PHE A 68 -2.39 -8.63 9.26
C PHE A 68 -2.21 -9.41 7.97
N GLY A 69 -1.00 -9.84 7.64
CA GLY A 69 -0.73 -10.79 6.56
C GLY A 69 -1.32 -12.17 6.90
N TRP A 70 -1.16 -12.63 8.15
CA TRP A 70 -1.77 -13.89 8.61
C TRP A 70 -3.30 -13.81 8.62
N LEU A 71 -3.87 -12.69 9.06
CA LEU A 71 -5.33 -12.46 9.06
C LEU A 71 -5.90 -12.03 7.69
N GLY A 72 -5.03 -11.72 6.72
CA GLY A 72 -5.40 -11.04 5.48
C GLY A 72 -6.43 -11.81 4.66
N GLY A 73 -6.31 -13.15 4.61
CA GLY A 73 -7.24 -14.00 3.88
C GLY A 73 -8.66 -13.94 4.47
N SER A 74 -8.78 -13.99 5.80
CA SER A 74 -10.05 -13.84 6.50
C SER A 74 -10.67 -12.47 6.27
N ILE A 75 -9.85 -11.41 6.33
CA ILE A 75 -10.30 -10.02 6.10
C ILE A 75 -10.80 -9.86 4.66
N LEU A 76 -10.08 -10.42 3.68
CA LEU A 76 -10.46 -10.35 2.27
C LEU A 76 -11.81 -11.02 1.99
N ASN A 77 -12.05 -12.19 2.60
CA ASN A 77 -13.31 -12.92 2.45
C ASN A 77 -14.52 -12.16 3.02
N ILE A 78 -14.32 -11.35 4.07
CA ILE A 78 -15.37 -10.54 4.69
C ILE A 78 -15.60 -9.23 3.91
N LEU A 79 -14.54 -8.47 3.66
CA LEU A 79 -14.64 -7.11 3.10
C LEU A 79 -14.78 -7.08 1.58
N LYS A 80 -14.54 -8.20 0.89
CA LYS A 80 -14.45 -8.31 -0.57
C LYS A 80 -13.24 -7.54 -1.15
N PRO A 81 -12.68 -7.99 -2.28
CA PRO A 81 -11.42 -7.47 -2.83
C PRO A 81 -11.40 -5.95 -3.05
N ARG A 82 -12.49 -5.37 -3.55
CA ARG A 82 -12.57 -3.93 -3.85
C ARG A 82 -12.37 -3.06 -2.60
N LEU A 83 -13.03 -3.38 -1.49
CA LEU A 83 -12.90 -2.59 -0.26
C LEU A 83 -11.55 -2.85 0.42
N THR A 84 -11.06 -4.09 0.37
CA THR A 84 -9.74 -4.45 0.90
C THR A 84 -8.62 -3.64 0.24
N VAL A 85 -8.67 -3.45 -1.09
CA VAL A 85 -7.70 -2.61 -1.83
C VAL A 85 -7.83 -1.14 -1.48
N MET A 86 -9.06 -0.62 -1.39
CA MET A 86 -9.29 0.78 -1.00
C MET A 86 -8.76 1.07 0.41
N PHE A 87 -9.01 0.15 1.36
CA PHE A 87 -8.45 0.24 2.71
C PHE A 87 -6.93 0.14 2.68
N GLY A 88 -6.40 -0.79 1.89
CA GLY A 88 -4.97 -0.99 1.67
C GLY A 88 -4.22 0.26 1.20
N ALA A 89 -4.87 1.06 0.35
CA ALA A 89 -4.28 2.27 -0.22
C ALA A 89 -4.12 3.43 0.76
N ILE A 90 -4.88 3.46 1.87
CA ILE A 90 -4.93 4.61 2.78
C ILE A 90 -3.64 4.75 3.62
N GLY A 91 -3.01 3.63 4.01
CA GLY A 91 -1.84 3.67 4.88
C GLY A 91 -0.61 4.36 4.26
N TYR A 92 -0.46 4.26 2.94
CA TYR A 92 0.70 4.80 2.22
C TYR A 92 0.79 6.34 2.28
N PRO A 93 -0.25 7.11 1.90
CA PRO A 93 -0.23 8.56 2.04
C PRO A 93 -0.15 9.02 3.50
N LEU A 94 -0.71 8.25 4.45
CA LEU A 94 -0.56 8.51 5.88
C LEU A 94 0.90 8.44 6.33
N TYR A 95 1.64 7.43 5.88
CA TYR A 95 3.07 7.30 6.18
C TYR A 95 3.89 8.45 5.59
N VAL A 96 3.63 8.82 4.33
CA VAL A 96 4.31 9.96 3.68
C VAL A 96 3.98 11.29 4.41
N GLY A 97 2.72 11.50 4.78
CA GLY A 97 2.32 12.63 5.63
C GLY A 97 2.99 12.60 7.01
N GLY A 98 3.20 11.40 7.56
CA GLY A 98 3.97 11.12 8.77
C GLY A 98 5.37 11.69 8.72
N LEU A 99 6.10 11.35 7.65
CA LEU A 99 7.46 11.83 7.41
C LEU A 99 7.49 13.36 7.23
N TRP A 100 6.52 13.93 6.51
CA TRP A 100 6.43 15.38 6.32
C TRP A 100 6.18 16.13 7.64
N TYR A 101 5.26 15.62 8.48
CA TYR A 101 5.01 16.19 9.80
C TYR A 101 6.23 16.10 10.71
N PHE A 102 6.94 14.96 10.66
CA PHE A 102 8.17 14.77 11.41
C PHE A 102 9.25 15.78 11.00
N ASP A 103 9.43 16.01 9.69
CA ASP A 103 10.40 16.99 9.20
C ASP A 103 10.10 18.42 9.67
N ARG A 104 8.80 18.80 9.72
CA ARG A 104 8.37 20.14 10.13
C ARG A 104 8.38 20.37 11.64
N THR A 105 8.03 19.37 12.43
CA THR A 105 7.81 19.53 13.89
C THR A 105 8.89 18.88 14.74
N GLY A 106 9.65 17.93 14.18
CA GLY A 106 10.59 17.08 14.89
C GLY A 106 9.93 16.00 15.76
N ASN A 107 8.60 15.85 15.74
CA ASN A 107 7.89 14.95 16.64
C ASN A 107 7.52 13.61 15.98
N SER A 108 8.06 12.50 16.51
CA SER A 108 8.06 11.17 15.89
C SER A 108 6.77 10.37 16.06
N TRP A 109 5.88 10.75 16.97
CA TRP A 109 4.69 9.94 17.30
C TRP A 109 3.83 9.63 16.07
N PHE A 110 3.65 10.62 15.18
CA PHE A 110 2.75 10.49 14.04
C PHE A 110 3.30 9.54 12.97
N VAL A 111 4.61 9.55 12.72
CA VAL A 111 5.23 8.62 11.77
C VAL A 111 5.26 7.19 12.30
N LEU A 112 5.44 6.99 13.61
CA LEU A 112 5.34 5.66 14.25
C LEU A 112 3.91 5.11 14.15
N PHE A 113 2.91 5.93 14.45
CA PHE A 113 1.50 5.57 14.28
C PHE A 113 1.15 5.26 12.82
N ALA A 114 1.63 6.10 11.90
CA ALA A 114 1.41 5.90 10.47
C ALA A 114 2.09 4.62 9.96
N GLY A 115 3.27 4.26 10.49
CA GLY A 115 3.93 2.98 10.22
C GLY A 115 3.08 1.78 10.66
N ALA A 116 2.50 1.83 11.86
CA ALA A 116 1.58 0.79 12.34
C ALA A 116 0.36 0.65 11.43
N MET A 117 -0.31 1.77 11.10
CA MET A 117 -1.46 1.79 10.21
C MET A 117 -1.12 1.25 8.82
N LEU A 118 0.02 1.67 8.26
CA LEU A 118 0.50 1.19 6.97
C LEU A 118 0.76 -0.32 7.00
N GLY A 119 1.33 -0.88 8.07
CA GLY A 119 1.53 -2.32 8.20
C GLY A 119 0.22 -3.11 8.12
N MET A 120 -0.82 -2.64 8.83
CA MET A 120 -2.14 -3.28 8.81
C MET A 120 -2.81 -3.21 7.43
N THR A 121 -2.76 -2.05 6.78
CA THR A 121 -3.38 -1.84 5.48
C THR A 121 -2.60 -2.54 4.36
N ALA A 122 -1.26 -2.56 4.45
CA ALA A 122 -0.42 -3.26 3.49
C ALA A 122 -0.68 -4.77 3.50
N GLY A 123 -0.85 -5.41 4.67
CA GLY A 123 -1.18 -6.84 4.76
C GLY A 123 -2.46 -7.19 3.98
N CYS A 124 -3.47 -6.33 4.10
CA CYS A 124 -4.72 -6.42 3.34
C CYS A 124 -4.50 -6.23 1.84
N LEU A 125 -3.71 -5.22 1.44
CA LEU A 125 -3.40 -4.91 0.04
C LEU A 125 -2.69 -6.06 -0.67
N TRP A 126 -1.64 -6.62 -0.06
CA TRP A 126 -0.86 -7.73 -0.64
C TRP A 126 -1.68 -9.03 -0.73
N THR A 127 -2.59 -9.24 0.22
CA THR A 127 -3.53 -10.36 0.13
C THR A 127 -4.52 -10.16 -1.03
N ALA A 128 -5.02 -8.94 -1.22
CA ALA A 128 -5.91 -8.63 -2.34
C ALA A 128 -5.22 -8.76 -3.70
N THR A 129 -3.94 -8.39 -3.82
CA THR A 129 -3.19 -8.57 -5.07
C THR A 129 -2.99 -10.04 -5.41
N GLY A 130 -2.78 -10.91 -4.41
CA GLY A 130 -2.70 -12.35 -4.62
C GLY A 130 -4.03 -13.01 -4.99
N TRP A 131 -5.16 -12.33 -4.76
CA TRP A 131 -6.48 -12.80 -5.21
C TRP A 131 -6.78 -12.36 -6.65
N VAL A 132 -6.26 -11.21 -7.10
CA VAL A 132 -6.52 -10.62 -8.44
C VAL A 132 -5.57 -11.17 -9.54
N SER A 133 -4.90 -12.29 -9.29
CA SER A 133 -3.94 -12.93 -10.21
C SER A 133 -4.59 -13.96 -11.14
#